data_AF-A0A810Q1X7-F1
#
_entry.id   AF-A0A810Q1X7-F1
#
_cell.length_a   1.000
_cell.length_b   1.000
_cell.length_c   1.000
_cell.angle_alpha   90.00
_cell.angle_beta   90.00
_cell.angle_gamma   90.00
#
_symmetry.space_group_name_H-M   'P 1'
#
loop_
_entity.id
_entity.type
_entity.pdbx_description
1 polymer ?
#
loop_
_entity_poly.entity_id
_entity_poly.type
_entity_poly.pdbx_seq_one_letter_code
_entity_poly.pdbx_strand_id
1 'polypeptide(L)'
;MKELTELKNEFYEVMYKYEKSFSEEGVMANLTAWQTAKADLLSLLRRHPSWNEDEQAIIFDCNQALSIQPDMVDETAFTLLDIASEILSGEQLEDFRTALHAAVSGYSCTVSEENLEILRQRGGIRCAKDQKASRIIGKLCKKYGVDRHTRYNAVFAQLADALNPLTMQEIGVLSVHPCDFLEMSSKSNTWVSCHRLSDGGYQAGCLSYMNDRVSMVFYAVDADVSGEYRKAIRRYRQMFFYENGTLFQSRLYPADTGNALEVSKLFRHLVQKAISRCLTEPNLWYLKTKRPDLNAHLSTYRGSLHYPDYNYHGNLSVLQGHRKDTELTIGAAARCVCCGNELRSNGAIKCSCKEVVVCRKCGQTVARGQGIYLEDGFYCKTCLHICAACGRPTLGTMYPAYNRRGTLVEVCQDCYQQLTSGCASCSMASACRAMGHTLCEKATVAVA
;
A
#
# COMPACT_ATOMS: atom_id res chain seq x y z
N MET A 1 -18.39 -3.48 -9.60
CA MET A 1 -17.61 -4.32 -8.67
C MET A 1 -16.80 -5.25 -9.52
N LYS A 2 -15.48 -5.27 -9.33
CA LYS A 2 -14.59 -6.16 -10.09
C LYS A 2 -15.08 -7.61 -9.96
N GLU A 3 -15.10 -8.32 -11.08
CA GLU A 3 -15.59 -9.70 -11.10
C GLU A 3 -14.70 -10.58 -10.22
N LEU A 4 -15.31 -11.48 -9.45
CA LEU A 4 -14.55 -12.39 -8.57
C LEU A 4 -13.55 -13.23 -9.36
N THR A 5 -13.85 -13.54 -10.63
CA THR A 5 -12.94 -14.28 -11.51
C THR A 5 -11.66 -13.51 -11.81
N GLU A 6 -11.72 -12.18 -11.96
CA GLU A 6 -10.53 -11.35 -12.17
C GLU A 6 -9.69 -11.28 -10.88
N LEU A 7 -10.35 -11.02 -9.74
CA LEU A 7 -9.70 -11.02 -8.43
C LEU A 7 -9.05 -12.37 -8.11
N LYS A 8 -9.66 -13.49 -8.52
CA LYS A 8 -9.10 -14.84 -8.39
C LYS A 8 -7.76 -14.96 -9.10
N ASN A 9 -7.69 -14.52 -10.36
CA ASN A 9 -6.45 -14.60 -11.14
C ASN A 9 -5.35 -13.72 -10.53
N GLU A 10 -5.70 -12.52 -10.05
CA GLU A 10 -4.72 -11.66 -9.36
C GLU A 10 -4.24 -12.24 -8.03
N PHE A 11 -5.14 -12.88 -7.27
CA PHE A 11 -4.77 -13.61 -6.07
C PHE A 11 -3.80 -14.76 -6.42
N TYR A 12 -4.03 -15.48 -7.52
CA TYR A 12 -3.12 -16.52 -8.00
C TYR A 12 -1.73 -15.97 -8.32
N GLU A 13 -1.62 -14.80 -8.97
CA GLU A 13 -0.33 -14.15 -9.22
C GLU A 13 0.44 -13.88 -7.92
N VAL A 14 -0.24 -13.44 -6.86
CA VAL A 14 0.39 -13.31 -5.53
C VAL A 14 0.84 -14.68 -5.02
N MET A 15 -0.01 -15.72 -5.10
CA MET A 15 0.39 -17.06 -4.63
C MET A 15 1.57 -17.64 -5.42
N TYR A 16 1.64 -17.41 -6.73
CA TYR A 16 2.78 -17.78 -7.57
C TYR A 16 4.04 -17.03 -7.17
N LYS A 17 3.96 -15.70 -7.02
CA LYS A 17 5.07 -14.83 -6.62
C LYS A 17 5.74 -15.25 -5.31
N TYR A 18 4.97 -15.80 -4.36
CA TYR A 18 5.47 -16.27 -3.06
C TYR A 18 5.61 -17.80 -2.97
N GLU A 19 5.46 -18.50 -4.09
CA GLU A 19 5.52 -19.96 -4.21
C GLU A 19 4.64 -20.71 -3.19
N LYS A 20 3.48 -20.15 -2.86
CA LYS A 20 2.57 -20.68 -1.83
C LYS A 20 1.72 -21.82 -2.39
N SER A 21 1.41 -22.79 -1.54
CA SER A 21 0.38 -23.79 -1.82
C SER A 21 -1.00 -23.14 -1.71
N PHE A 22 -1.86 -23.35 -2.71
CA PHE A 22 -3.23 -22.82 -2.78
C PHE A 22 -4.11 -23.63 -3.73
N SER A 23 -5.42 -23.46 -3.64
CA SER A 23 -6.40 -24.01 -4.57
C SER A 23 -7.42 -22.95 -4.97
N GLU A 24 -8.21 -23.24 -6.00
CA GLU A 24 -9.36 -22.40 -6.34
C GLU A 24 -10.36 -22.30 -5.18
N GLU A 25 -10.68 -23.43 -4.54
CA GLU A 25 -11.61 -23.48 -3.41
C GLU A 25 -11.19 -22.54 -2.27
N GLY A 26 -9.92 -22.62 -1.84
CA GLY A 26 -9.43 -21.81 -0.73
C GLY A 26 -9.30 -20.32 -1.06
N VAL A 27 -8.94 -19.99 -2.30
CA VAL A 27 -8.90 -18.61 -2.78
C VAL A 27 -10.31 -18.03 -2.86
N MET A 28 -11.25 -18.75 -3.48
CA MET A 28 -12.63 -18.30 -3.60
C MET A 28 -13.32 -18.16 -2.23
N ALA A 29 -13.04 -19.05 -1.28
CA ALA A 29 -13.56 -18.92 0.09
C ALA A 29 -13.12 -17.60 0.77
N ASN A 30 -11.89 -17.16 0.50
CA ASN A 30 -11.39 -15.88 0.98
C ASN A 30 -12.00 -14.69 0.24
N LEU A 31 -12.08 -14.76 -1.10
CA LEU A 31 -12.66 -13.67 -1.90
C LEU A 31 -14.15 -13.46 -1.62
N THR A 32 -14.93 -14.53 -1.42
CA THR A 32 -16.34 -14.43 -1.02
C THR A 32 -16.48 -13.80 0.36
N ALA A 33 -15.61 -14.18 1.31
CA ALA A 33 -15.60 -13.58 2.65
C ALA A 33 -15.26 -12.08 2.59
N TRP A 34 -14.22 -11.72 1.82
CA TRP A 34 -13.85 -10.33 1.55
C TRP A 34 -15.00 -9.54 0.91
N GLN A 35 -15.63 -10.06 -0.14
CA GLN A 35 -16.70 -9.37 -0.87
C GLN A 35 -17.88 -9.06 0.04
N THR A 36 -18.23 -10.00 0.92
CA THR A 36 -19.29 -9.82 1.91
C THR A 36 -18.89 -8.81 2.97
N ALA A 37 -17.72 -8.98 3.58
CA ALA A 37 -17.30 -8.18 4.73
C ALA A 37 -16.98 -6.73 4.34
N LYS A 38 -16.40 -6.49 3.17
CA LYS A 38 -16.02 -5.15 2.69
C LYS A 38 -17.14 -4.42 1.96
N ALA A 39 -18.34 -5.00 1.82
CA ALA A 39 -19.42 -4.44 1.02
C ALA A 39 -19.73 -2.97 1.39
N ASP A 40 -19.80 -2.66 2.69
CA ASP A 40 -20.11 -1.30 3.17
C ASP A 40 -18.97 -0.32 2.90
N LEU A 41 -17.71 -0.71 3.15
CA LEU A 41 -16.55 0.11 2.82
C LEU A 41 -16.45 0.35 1.31
N LEU A 42 -16.64 -0.68 0.49
CA LEU A 42 -16.66 -0.57 -0.96
C LEU A 42 -17.75 0.41 -1.43
N SER A 43 -18.96 0.29 -0.88
CA SER A 43 -20.08 1.18 -1.19
C SER A 43 -19.79 2.64 -0.79
N LEU A 44 -19.13 2.85 0.35
CA LEU A 44 -18.73 4.17 0.81
C LEU A 44 -17.63 4.78 -0.07
N LEU A 45 -16.50 4.09 -0.23
CA LEU A 45 -15.31 4.60 -0.91
C LEU A 45 -15.55 4.85 -2.40
N ARG A 46 -16.44 4.07 -3.04
CA ARG A 46 -16.90 4.28 -4.43
C ARG A 46 -17.51 5.64 -4.69
N ARG A 47 -17.97 6.35 -3.65
CA ARG A 47 -18.53 7.70 -3.78
C ARG A 47 -17.46 8.77 -3.97
N HIS A 48 -16.19 8.44 -3.73
CA HIS A 48 -15.09 9.37 -3.93
C HIS A 48 -14.85 9.62 -5.44
N PRO A 49 -14.67 10.86 -5.90
CA PRO A 49 -14.43 11.15 -7.32
C PRO A 49 -13.14 10.53 -7.86
N SER A 50 -12.14 10.33 -7.00
CA SER A 50 -10.86 9.67 -7.36
C SER A 50 -10.86 8.16 -7.09
N TRP A 51 -12.03 7.54 -6.95
CA TRP A 51 -12.15 6.09 -6.85
C TRP A 51 -11.79 5.43 -8.19
N ASN A 52 -10.97 4.37 -8.13
CA ASN A 52 -10.61 3.55 -9.26
C ASN A 52 -11.15 2.13 -9.05
N GLU A 53 -12.00 1.65 -9.98
CA GLU A 53 -12.61 0.31 -9.89
C GLU A 53 -11.59 -0.82 -10.10
N ASP A 54 -10.60 -0.66 -10.98
CA ASP A 54 -9.65 -1.74 -11.26
C ASP A 54 -8.73 -2.00 -10.06
N GLU A 55 -8.37 -0.92 -9.35
CA GLU A 55 -7.54 -0.95 -8.16
C GLU A 55 -8.35 -1.16 -6.86
N GLN A 56 -9.68 -1.04 -6.91
CA GLN A 56 -10.57 -1.03 -5.74
C GLN A 56 -10.04 -0.09 -4.63
N ALA A 57 -9.65 1.12 -5.04
CA ALA A 57 -8.95 2.08 -4.19
C ALA A 57 -9.26 3.53 -4.56
N ILE A 58 -9.05 4.44 -3.59
CA ILE A 58 -8.98 5.88 -3.87
C ILE A 58 -7.52 6.24 -4.16
N ILE A 59 -7.29 6.91 -5.29
CA ILE A 59 -5.97 7.37 -5.71
C ILE A 59 -5.81 8.85 -5.35
N PHE A 60 -4.71 9.17 -4.66
CA PHE A 60 -4.36 10.52 -4.22
C PHE A 60 -3.11 10.99 -4.95
N ASP A 61 -3.17 12.18 -5.53
CA ASP A 61 -1.96 12.92 -5.86
C ASP A 61 -1.48 13.63 -4.60
N CYS A 62 -0.47 13.07 -3.92
CA CYS A 62 0.06 13.66 -2.70
C CYS A 62 0.82 14.97 -2.98
N ASN A 63 1.14 15.28 -4.24
CA ASN A 63 1.65 16.61 -4.63
C ASN A 63 0.58 17.68 -4.50
N GLN A 64 -0.67 17.35 -4.85
CA GLN A 64 -1.79 18.30 -4.87
C GLN A 64 -2.48 18.44 -3.51
N ALA A 65 -2.43 17.38 -2.69
CA ALA A 65 -3.15 17.33 -1.42
C ALA A 65 -2.62 18.26 -0.32
N LEU A 66 -1.50 18.93 -0.60
CA LEU A 66 -0.81 19.82 0.31
C LEU A 66 -0.70 21.24 -0.27
N SER A 67 -1.70 21.64 -1.05
CA SER A 67 -1.93 23.08 -1.28
C SER A 67 -2.26 23.77 0.04
N ILE A 68 -1.71 24.96 0.24
CA ILE A 68 -2.04 25.82 1.37
C ILE A 68 -3.56 26.02 1.36
N GLN A 69 -4.24 25.59 2.43
CA GLN A 69 -5.69 25.71 2.55
C GLN A 69 -6.00 27.13 3.07
N PRO A 70 -6.62 28.01 2.25
CA PRO A 70 -6.88 29.40 2.65
C PRO A 70 -7.65 29.51 3.96
N ASP A 71 -8.71 28.73 4.11
CA ASP A 71 -9.56 28.73 5.31
C ASP A 71 -8.79 28.41 6.59
N MET A 72 -7.85 27.45 6.54
CA MET A 72 -7.03 27.09 7.70
C MET A 72 -6.02 28.19 8.04
N VAL A 73 -5.44 28.83 7.03
CA VAL A 73 -4.54 29.97 7.21
C VAL A 73 -5.31 31.13 7.84
N ASP A 74 -6.50 31.44 7.33
CA ASP A 74 -7.32 32.55 7.79
C ASP A 74 -7.86 32.31 9.21
N GLU A 75 -8.39 31.13 9.51
CA GLU A 75 -8.86 30.77 10.86
C GLU A 75 -7.72 30.87 11.89
N THR A 76 -6.54 30.35 11.55
CA THR A 76 -5.41 30.37 12.46
C THR A 76 -4.80 31.76 12.59
N ALA A 77 -4.75 32.53 11.49
CA ALA A 77 -4.32 33.93 11.51
C ALA A 77 -5.30 34.79 12.32
N PHE A 78 -6.61 34.56 12.20
CA PHE A 78 -7.63 35.20 13.03
C PHE A 78 -7.45 34.88 14.50
N THR A 79 -7.19 33.62 14.85
CA THR A 79 -6.89 33.22 16.23
C THR A 79 -5.60 33.86 16.76
N LEU A 80 -4.60 34.08 15.90
CA LEU A 80 -3.39 34.80 16.26
C LEU A 80 -3.64 36.31 16.45
N LEU A 81 -4.55 36.91 15.68
CA LEU A 81 -5.02 38.28 15.87
C LEU A 81 -5.80 38.45 17.18
N ASP A 82 -6.65 37.49 17.52
CA ASP A 82 -7.39 37.44 18.79
C ASP A 82 -6.40 37.50 19.96
N ILE A 83 -5.39 36.63 19.96
CA ILE A 83 -4.30 36.65 20.94
C ILE A 83 -3.58 38.00 20.96
N ALA A 84 -3.29 38.59 19.79
CA ALA A 84 -2.62 39.87 19.72
C ALA A 84 -3.48 41.02 20.29
N SER A 85 -4.81 40.95 20.14
CA SER A 85 -5.75 41.96 20.67
C SER A 85 -5.87 41.94 22.19
N GLU A 86 -5.56 40.81 22.83
CA GLU A 86 -5.45 40.72 24.29
C GLU A 86 -4.19 41.44 24.84
N ILE A 87 -3.19 41.68 23.99
CA ILE A 87 -1.86 42.20 24.39
C ILE A 87 -1.61 43.63 23.88
N LEU A 88 -2.10 43.94 22.68
CA LEU A 88 -1.86 45.18 21.96
C LEU A 88 -3.12 46.04 21.94
N SER A 89 -2.94 47.36 21.82
CA SER A 89 -4.05 48.29 21.67
C SER A 89 -3.68 49.47 20.75
N GLY A 90 -4.69 50.19 20.27
CA GLY A 90 -4.51 51.38 19.43
C GLY A 90 -3.70 51.09 18.18
N GLU A 91 -2.79 52.01 17.84
CA GLU A 91 -1.97 51.96 16.62
C GLU A 91 -1.13 50.69 16.51
N GLN A 92 -0.60 50.16 17.63
CA GLN A 92 0.20 48.93 17.62
C GLN A 92 -0.61 47.71 17.18
N LEU A 93 -1.89 47.63 17.56
CA LEU A 93 -2.77 46.55 17.14
C LEU A 93 -3.11 46.66 15.65
N GLU A 94 -3.36 47.86 15.15
CA GLU A 94 -3.65 48.10 13.73
C GLU A 94 -2.44 47.79 12.83
N ASP A 95 -1.24 48.20 13.25
CA ASP A 95 -0.01 47.91 12.54
C ASP A 95 0.29 46.40 12.51
N PHE A 96 0.11 45.71 13.65
CA PHE A 96 0.25 44.25 13.71
C PHE A 96 -0.77 43.56 12.81
N ARG A 97 -2.04 43.98 12.85
CA ARG A 97 -3.11 43.40 12.03
C ARG A 97 -2.80 43.53 10.54
N THR A 98 -2.42 44.73 10.11
CA THR A 98 -2.09 45.01 8.71
C THR A 98 -0.87 44.20 8.26
N ALA A 99 0.16 44.12 9.10
CA ALA A 99 1.36 43.35 8.82
C ALA A 99 1.08 41.83 8.77
N LEU A 100 0.29 41.29 9.69
CA LEU A 100 -0.06 39.87 9.70
C LEU A 100 -0.90 39.51 8.47
N HIS A 101 -1.89 40.34 8.10
CA HIS A 101 -2.69 40.15 6.89
C HIS A 101 -1.80 40.13 5.63
N ALA A 102 -0.85 41.07 5.51
CA ALA A 102 0.11 41.08 4.41
C ALA A 102 0.97 39.81 4.36
N ALA A 103 1.34 39.23 5.51
CA ALA A 103 2.12 38.00 5.57
C ALA A 103 1.36 36.75 5.11
N VAL A 104 0.03 36.73 5.23
CA VAL A 104 -0.81 35.54 4.95
C VAL A 104 -1.63 35.62 3.66
N SER A 105 -1.93 36.84 3.18
CA SER A 105 -2.83 37.09 2.02
C SER A 105 -2.43 36.41 0.71
N GLY A 106 -1.15 36.05 0.54
CA GLY A 106 -0.68 35.35 -0.65
C GLY A 106 -0.92 33.84 -0.63
N TYR A 107 -1.42 33.27 0.48
CA TYR A 107 -1.58 31.83 0.72
C TYR A 107 -0.39 31.03 0.18
N SER A 108 0.81 31.49 0.51
CA SER A 108 2.08 31.02 -0.05
C SER A 108 3.10 30.81 1.06
N CYS A 109 4.04 29.89 0.84
CA CYS A 109 5.14 29.64 1.76
C CYS A 109 6.12 30.82 1.83
N THR A 110 6.06 31.74 0.87
CA THR A 110 6.85 32.98 0.78
C THR A 110 5.96 34.19 0.56
N VAL A 111 6.43 35.39 0.92
CA VAL A 111 5.65 36.64 0.78
C VAL A 111 6.07 37.41 -0.48
N SER A 112 5.10 37.97 -1.21
CA SER A 112 5.32 38.78 -2.42
C SER A 112 6.10 40.06 -2.12
N GLU A 113 6.77 40.63 -3.13
CA GLU A 113 7.54 41.88 -2.95
C GLU A 113 6.67 43.06 -2.50
N GLU A 114 5.43 43.14 -2.99
CA GLU A 114 4.45 44.15 -2.58
C GLU A 114 4.13 44.04 -1.07
N ASN A 115 3.82 42.83 -0.59
CA ASN A 115 3.50 42.60 0.82
C ASN A 115 4.74 42.73 1.73
N LEU A 116 5.94 42.49 1.21
CA LEU A 116 7.19 42.72 1.95
C LEU A 116 7.38 44.20 2.30
N GLU A 117 6.90 45.12 1.46
CA GLU A 117 6.99 46.56 1.75
C GLU A 117 6.03 46.96 2.87
N ILE A 118 4.80 46.43 2.86
CA ILE A 118 3.83 46.61 3.95
C ILE A 118 4.41 46.10 5.27
N LEU A 119 5.06 44.92 5.26
CA LEU A 119 5.70 44.33 6.44
C LEU A 119 6.85 45.18 7.00
N ARG A 120 7.60 45.90 6.16
CA ARG A 120 8.66 46.81 6.60
C ARG A 120 8.07 48.06 7.23
N GLN A 121 7.08 48.66 6.57
CA GLN A 121 6.48 49.93 6.99
C GLN A 121 5.62 49.76 8.25
N ARG A 122 4.74 48.76 8.25
CA ARG A 122 3.78 48.52 9.33
C ARG A 122 4.33 47.58 10.39
N GLY A 123 5.01 46.50 9.99
CA GLY A 123 5.53 45.52 10.94
C GLY A 123 6.86 45.92 11.61
N GLY A 124 7.58 46.90 11.07
CA GLY A 124 8.86 47.35 11.63
C GLY A 124 9.92 46.24 11.74
N ILE A 125 9.85 45.24 10.85
CA ILE A 125 10.75 44.06 10.84
C ILE A 125 11.57 43.98 9.55
N ARG A 126 12.76 43.38 9.66
CA ARG A 126 13.61 43.09 8.49
C ARG A 126 13.18 41.79 7.82
N CYS A 127 12.77 41.91 6.56
CA CYS A 127 12.35 40.80 5.70
C CYS A 127 13.13 40.80 4.37
N ALA A 128 13.61 39.62 3.99
CA ALA A 128 14.30 39.39 2.72
C ALA A 128 13.35 38.73 1.70
N LYS A 129 13.68 38.89 0.42
CA LYS A 129 13.04 38.15 -0.68
C LYS A 129 13.20 36.63 -0.43
N ASP A 130 12.18 35.86 -0.76
CA ASP A 130 12.10 34.39 -0.59
C ASP A 130 12.16 33.87 0.86
N GLN A 131 12.08 34.77 1.85
CA GLN A 131 12.00 34.34 3.25
C GLN A 131 10.65 33.66 3.53
N LYS A 132 10.68 32.49 4.17
CA LYS A 132 9.46 31.76 4.58
C LYS A 132 8.48 32.65 5.36
N ALA A 133 7.21 32.64 4.97
CA ALA A 133 6.13 33.42 5.58
C ALA A 133 6.01 33.14 7.09
N SER A 134 6.07 31.88 7.51
CA SER A 134 6.08 31.49 8.94
C SER A 134 7.23 32.12 9.72
N ARG A 135 8.42 32.23 9.13
CA ARG A 135 9.58 32.89 9.76
C ARG A 135 9.39 34.40 9.87
N ILE A 136 8.73 35.02 8.89
CA ILE A 136 8.36 36.44 8.94
C ILE A 136 7.35 36.68 10.07
N ILE A 137 6.30 35.86 10.13
CA ILE A 137 5.26 35.95 11.17
C ILE A 137 5.88 35.74 12.56
N GLY A 138 6.78 34.77 12.74
CA GLY A 138 7.47 34.59 14.02
C GLY A 138 8.32 35.80 14.44
N LYS A 139 8.97 36.48 13.49
CA LYS A 139 9.67 37.76 13.77
C LYS A 139 8.68 38.86 14.16
N LEU A 140 7.54 38.93 13.47
CA LEU A 140 6.48 39.91 13.75
C LEU A 140 5.92 39.72 15.17
N CYS A 141 5.53 38.50 15.52
CA CYS A 141 5.02 38.19 16.86
C CYS A 141 6.04 38.54 17.95
N LYS A 142 7.34 38.25 17.73
CA LYS A 142 8.40 38.63 18.66
C LYS A 142 8.61 40.15 18.77
N LYS A 143 8.48 40.89 17.66
CA LYS A 143 8.62 42.34 17.63
C LYS A 143 7.53 43.04 18.47
N TYR A 144 6.30 42.53 18.40
CA TYR A 144 5.15 43.06 19.13
C TYR A 144 4.91 42.39 20.50
N GLY A 145 5.69 41.36 20.87
CA GLY A 145 5.57 40.68 22.16
C GLY A 145 4.41 39.69 22.26
N VAL A 146 3.77 39.36 21.14
CA VAL A 146 2.68 38.36 21.03
C VAL A 146 3.18 36.95 21.38
N ASP A 147 4.48 36.70 21.18
CA ASP A 147 5.15 35.42 21.49
C ASP A 147 5.14 35.05 22.98
N ARG A 148 4.86 36.02 23.86
CA ARG A 148 4.77 35.82 25.31
C ARG A 148 3.43 35.24 25.76
N HIS A 149 2.43 35.19 24.88
CA HIS A 149 1.13 34.64 25.21
C HIS A 149 1.19 33.14 25.44
N THR A 150 0.46 32.64 26.43
CA THR A 150 0.46 31.20 26.77
C THR A 150 -0.08 30.32 25.63
N ARG A 151 -1.01 30.84 24.82
CA ARG A 151 -1.57 30.15 23.64
C ARG A 151 -0.70 30.27 22.37
N TYR A 152 0.31 31.14 22.36
CA TYR A 152 1.06 31.49 21.14
C TYR A 152 1.69 30.28 20.46
N ASN A 153 2.45 29.46 21.19
CA ASN A 153 3.22 28.36 20.59
C ASN A 153 2.32 27.35 19.86
N ALA A 154 1.12 27.09 20.38
CA ALA A 154 0.17 26.18 19.76
C ALA A 154 -0.41 26.77 18.46
N VAL A 155 -0.85 28.03 18.49
CA VAL A 155 -1.46 28.72 17.34
C VAL A 155 -0.42 29.02 16.26
N PHE A 156 0.78 29.45 16.64
CA PHE A 156 1.88 29.70 15.70
C PHE A 156 2.32 28.42 15.00
N ALA A 157 2.40 27.29 15.69
CA ALA A 157 2.71 26.00 15.07
C ALA A 157 1.64 25.62 14.03
N GLN A 158 0.36 25.79 14.34
CA GLN A 158 -0.75 25.54 13.40
C GLN A 158 -0.63 26.42 12.14
N LEU A 159 -0.34 27.71 12.31
CA LEU A 159 -0.22 28.64 11.19
C LEU A 159 1.04 28.35 10.34
N ALA A 160 2.14 27.98 10.99
CA ALA A 160 3.37 27.61 10.31
C ALA A 160 3.21 26.34 9.49
N ASP A 161 2.51 25.34 10.02
CA ASP A 161 2.18 24.09 9.32
C ASP A 161 1.23 24.37 8.13
N ALA A 162 0.23 25.24 8.31
CA ALA A 162 -0.70 25.64 7.25
C ALA A 162 0.00 26.35 6.07
N LEU A 163 1.04 27.14 6.35
CA LEU A 163 1.82 27.89 5.34
C LEU A 163 3.01 27.11 4.76
N ASN A 164 3.41 26.00 5.38
CA ASN A 164 4.54 25.17 4.92
C ASN A 164 4.12 23.72 4.81
N PRO A 165 3.16 23.42 3.94
CA PRO A 165 2.69 22.06 3.80
C PRO A 165 3.84 21.18 3.26
N LEU A 166 3.90 19.91 3.70
CA LEU A 166 4.89 18.97 3.18
C LEU A 166 4.72 18.83 1.66
N THR A 167 5.78 18.53 0.93
CA THR A 167 5.66 18.13 -0.48
C THR A 167 6.06 16.67 -0.56
N MET A 168 5.07 15.77 -0.63
CA MET A 168 5.27 14.38 -1.06
C MET A 168 5.16 14.35 -2.58
N GLN A 169 6.16 13.76 -3.25
CA GLN A 169 6.14 13.47 -4.68
C GLN A 169 5.75 12.03 -4.94
N GLU A 170 4.71 11.57 -4.26
CA GLU A 170 4.23 10.19 -4.30
C GLU A 170 2.76 10.14 -4.67
N ILE A 171 2.34 9.00 -5.23
CA ILE A 171 0.93 8.66 -5.36
C ILE A 171 0.50 7.90 -4.10
N GLY A 172 -0.52 8.41 -3.43
CA GLY A 172 -1.16 7.75 -2.31
C GLY A 172 -2.29 6.84 -2.79
N VAL A 173 -2.44 5.68 -2.16
CA VAL A 173 -3.47 4.69 -2.49
C VAL A 173 -4.14 4.21 -1.22
N LEU A 174 -5.43 4.51 -1.04
CA LEU A 174 -6.27 3.94 0.02
C LEU A 174 -7.08 2.77 -0.57
N SER A 175 -6.61 1.56 -0.31
CA SER A 175 -7.09 0.34 -0.95
C SER A 175 -7.88 -0.56 -0.02
N VAL A 176 -8.90 -1.21 -0.60
CA VAL A 176 -9.58 -2.38 -0.03
C VAL A 176 -9.37 -3.62 -0.90
N HIS A 177 -8.45 -3.59 -1.87
CA HIS A 177 -8.16 -4.70 -2.76
C HIS A 177 -7.59 -5.92 -2.01
N PRO A 178 -8.06 -7.16 -2.27
CA PRO A 178 -7.59 -8.37 -1.58
C PRO A 178 -6.06 -8.54 -1.63
N CYS A 179 -5.47 -8.34 -2.81
CA CYS A 179 -4.03 -8.47 -3.00
C CYS A 179 -3.22 -7.43 -2.22
N ASP A 180 -3.79 -6.25 -1.93
CA ASP A 180 -3.07 -5.25 -1.15
C ASP A 180 -2.92 -5.62 0.33
N PHE A 181 -3.86 -6.41 0.85
CA PHE A 181 -3.76 -7.05 2.16
C PHE A 181 -2.72 -8.17 2.17
N LEU A 182 -2.74 -9.05 1.16
CA LEU A 182 -1.73 -10.11 1.02
C LEU A 182 -0.31 -9.56 0.89
N GLU A 183 -0.16 -8.42 0.22
CA GLU A 183 1.12 -7.77 -0.02
C GLU A 183 1.37 -6.55 0.89
N MET A 184 0.72 -6.48 2.07
CA MET A 184 0.99 -5.44 3.10
C MET A 184 2.48 -5.26 3.42
N SER A 185 3.28 -6.29 3.22
CA SER A 185 4.73 -6.23 3.18
C SER A 185 5.20 -7.09 2.02
N SER A 186 5.53 -6.46 0.89
CA SER A 186 5.92 -7.18 -0.32
C SER A 186 7.37 -7.69 -0.24
N LYS A 187 7.72 -8.72 -1.02
CA LYS A 187 9.12 -9.15 -1.14
C LYS A 187 10.02 -8.09 -1.78
N SER A 188 9.44 -7.20 -2.59
CA SER A 188 10.14 -6.13 -3.30
C SER A 188 10.35 -4.86 -2.46
N ASN A 189 9.72 -4.74 -1.29
CA ASN A 189 9.87 -3.57 -0.43
C ASN A 189 11.25 -3.57 0.25
N THR A 190 11.78 -2.37 0.52
CA THR A 190 13.02 -2.16 1.28
C THR A 190 12.86 -2.35 2.79
N TRP A 191 11.62 -2.54 3.25
CA TRP A 191 11.25 -2.75 4.65
C TRP A 191 10.35 -3.98 4.80
N VAL A 192 10.39 -4.58 5.99
CA VAL A 192 9.67 -5.82 6.30
C VAL A 192 8.76 -5.61 7.51
N SER A 193 7.62 -6.31 7.53
CA SER A 193 6.77 -6.42 8.71
C SER A 193 6.44 -7.89 9.02
N CYS A 194 5.88 -8.13 10.20
CA CYS A 194 5.46 -9.46 10.66
C CYS A 194 4.46 -10.17 9.71
N HIS A 195 3.75 -9.42 8.87
CA HIS A 195 2.74 -9.95 7.95
C HIS A 195 3.28 -10.32 6.56
N ARG A 196 4.60 -10.29 6.33
CA ARG A 196 5.19 -10.67 5.04
C ARG A 196 4.94 -12.15 4.72
N LEU A 197 4.48 -12.45 3.51
CA LEU A 197 4.12 -13.82 3.14
C LEU A 197 5.33 -14.76 3.02
N SER A 198 6.54 -14.30 2.69
CA SER A 198 7.71 -15.19 2.57
C SER A 198 8.10 -15.84 3.90
N ASP A 199 8.20 -15.03 4.95
CA ASP A 199 8.95 -15.35 6.18
C ASP A 199 8.39 -14.63 7.43
N GLY A 200 7.27 -13.91 7.31
CA GLY A 200 6.65 -13.23 8.45
C GLY A 200 5.99 -14.19 9.44
N GLY A 201 6.02 -13.85 10.73
CA GLY A 201 5.38 -14.64 11.80
C GLY A 201 3.85 -14.55 11.86
N TYR A 202 3.23 -13.64 11.09
CA TYR A 202 1.80 -13.36 11.09
C TYR A 202 1.21 -13.34 9.66
N GLN A 203 1.63 -14.28 8.80
CA GLN A 203 1.16 -14.38 7.41
C GLN A 203 -0.37 -14.44 7.31
N ALA A 204 -1.02 -15.27 8.15
CA ALA A 204 -2.48 -15.40 8.18
C ALA A 204 -3.18 -14.10 8.59
N GLY A 205 -2.47 -13.19 9.27
CA GLY A 205 -2.98 -11.88 9.63
C GLY A 205 -3.37 -11.02 8.43
N CYS A 206 -2.75 -11.23 7.27
CA CYS A 206 -3.18 -10.57 6.02
C CYS A 206 -4.64 -10.90 5.70
N LEU A 207 -5.00 -12.17 5.82
CA LEU A 207 -6.34 -12.67 5.56
C LEU A 207 -7.34 -12.21 6.62
N SER A 208 -6.90 -12.08 7.89
CA SER A 208 -7.74 -11.52 8.95
C SER A 208 -8.15 -10.08 8.66
N TYR A 209 -7.23 -9.21 8.22
CA TYR A 209 -7.60 -7.84 7.83
C TYR A 209 -8.40 -7.78 6.52
N MET A 210 -8.05 -8.64 5.56
CA MET A 210 -8.76 -8.73 4.28
C MET A 210 -10.23 -9.11 4.48
N ASN A 211 -10.52 -10.05 5.39
CA ASN A 211 -11.86 -10.59 5.59
C ASN A 211 -12.68 -9.85 6.67
N ASP A 212 -12.16 -8.76 7.22
CA ASP A 212 -12.91 -7.94 8.18
C ASP A 212 -13.72 -6.83 7.49
N ARG A 213 -14.56 -6.13 8.26
CA ARG A 213 -15.41 -5.06 7.72
C ARG A 213 -14.80 -3.66 7.76
N VAL A 214 -13.74 -3.43 8.54
CA VAL A 214 -13.27 -2.08 8.90
C VAL A 214 -11.93 -1.71 8.27
N SER A 215 -11.08 -2.69 7.93
CA SER A 215 -9.70 -2.44 7.51
C SER A 215 -9.59 -1.92 6.09
N MET A 216 -8.67 -0.98 5.90
CA MET A 216 -8.17 -0.45 4.63
C MET A 216 -6.64 -0.34 4.71
N VAL A 217 -5.96 -0.50 3.57
CA VAL A 217 -4.51 -0.32 3.48
C VAL A 217 -4.25 1.00 2.77
N PHE A 218 -3.59 1.95 3.45
CA PHE A 218 -3.00 3.10 2.78
C PHE A 218 -1.53 2.80 2.46
N TYR A 219 -1.10 3.07 1.23
CA TYR A 219 0.31 3.03 0.87
C TYR A 219 0.66 4.14 -0.12
N ALA A 220 1.95 4.47 -0.20
CA ALA A 220 2.48 5.43 -1.15
C ALA A 220 3.50 4.77 -2.07
N VAL A 221 3.47 5.16 -3.34
CA VAL A 221 4.38 4.71 -4.41
C VAL A 221 4.99 5.92 -5.12
N ASP A 222 6.03 5.71 -5.89
CA ASP A 222 6.71 6.78 -6.62
C ASP A 222 5.76 7.44 -7.66
N ALA A 223 5.94 8.74 -7.92
CA ALA A 223 5.05 9.53 -8.77
C ALA A 223 5.01 9.10 -10.25
N ASP A 224 6.01 8.36 -10.72
CA ASP A 224 6.08 7.82 -12.09
C ASP A 224 5.27 6.53 -12.27
N VAL A 225 4.79 5.92 -11.18
CA VAL A 225 3.90 4.75 -11.24
C VAL A 225 2.51 5.18 -11.69
N SER A 226 2.00 4.54 -12.74
CA SER A 226 0.64 4.74 -13.23
C SER A 226 -0.06 3.39 -13.43
N GLY A 227 -1.18 3.19 -12.74
CA GLY A 227 -1.91 1.93 -12.73
C GLY A 227 -1.13 0.77 -12.10
N GLU A 228 -1.82 -0.35 -11.88
CA GLU A 228 -1.29 -1.55 -11.24
C GLU A 228 -0.53 -1.28 -9.92
N TYR A 229 -0.98 -0.29 -9.14
CA TYR A 229 -0.28 0.21 -7.95
C TYR A 229 0.03 -0.90 -6.94
N ARG A 230 -0.83 -1.92 -6.88
CA ARG A 230 -0.64 -3.13 -6.06
C ARG A 230 0.67 -3.88 -6.32
N LYS A 231 1.22 -3.78 -7.53
CA LYS A 231 2.49 -4.42 -7.93
C LYS A 231 3.71 -3.56 -7.65
N ALA A 232 3.53 -2.26 -7.41
CA ALA A 232 4.61 -1.32 -7.22
C ALA A 232 5.27 -1.45 -5.83
N ILE A 233 6.51 -0.97 -5.75
CA ILE A 233 7.27 -0.93 -4.49
C ILE A 233 6.65 0.14 -3.59
N ARG A 234 6.29 -0.26 -2.36
CA ARG A 234 5.65 0.65 -1.41
C ARG A 234 6.71 1.40 -0.63
N ARG A 235 6.73 2.74 -0.77
CA ARG A 235 7.57 3.64 0.02
C ARG A 235 7.12 3.65 1.48
N TYR A 236 5.82 3.75 1.67
CA TYR A 236 5.17 3.78 2.97
C TYR A 236 3.92 2.90 2.98
N ARG A 237 3.52 2.44 4.16
CA ARG A 237 2.26 1.72 4.40
C ARG A 237 1.71 2.02 5.79
N GLN A 238 0.40 2.22 5.88
CA GLN A 238 -0.32 2.39 7.14
C GLN A 238 -1.71 1.75 7.03
N MET A 239 -2.16 1.07 8.08
CA MET A 239 -3.52 0.54 8.14
C MET A 239 -4.46 1.60 8.70
N PHE A 240 -5.66 1.64 8.14
CA PHE A 240 -6.77 2.44 8.65
C PHE A 240 -7.97 1.53 8.92
N PHE A 241 -8.72 1.82 9.97
CA PHE A 241 -9.93 1.07 10.33
C PHE A 241 -11.08 2.05 10.49
N TYR A 242 -12.17 1.87 9.75
CA TYR A 242 -13.29 2.80 9.76
C TYR A 242 -14.64 2.10 9.93
N GLU A 243 -15.48 2.68 10.77
CA GLU A 243 -16.90 2.34 10.90
C GLU A 243 -17.66 3.54 11.51
N ASN A 244 -18.82 3.88 10.97
CA ASN A 244 -19.79 4.81 11.58
C ASN A 244 -19.23 6.15 12.12
N GLY A 245 -18.30 6.78 11.40
CA GLY A 245 -17.70 8.06 11.80
C GLY A 245 -16.52 7.93 12.77
N THR A 246 -16.09 6.70 13.08
CA THR A 246 -14.90 6.41 13.89
C THR A 246 -13.80 5.86 12.99
N LEU A 247 -12.63 6.50 13.00
CA LEU A 247 -11.48 6.16 12.16
C LEU A 247 -10.24 5.95 13.04
N PHE A 248 -9.69 4.75 13.05
CA PHE A 248 -8.41 4.47 13.67
C PHE A 248 -7.28 4.43 12.64
N GLN A 249 -6.16 5.06 12.99
CA GLN A 249 -4.92 5.08 12.22
C GLN A 249 -3.86 4.23 12.92
N SER A 250 -3.27 3.23 12.25
CA SER A 250 -2.20 2.39 12.82
C SER A 250 -0.82 3.05 12.79
N ARG A 251 0.22 2.33 13.22
CA ARG A 251 1.62 2.70 12.97
C ARG A 251 1.93 2.79 11.47
N LEU A 252 2.80 3.74 11.11
CA LEU A 252 3.38 3.88 9.77
C LEU A 252 4.56 2.93 9.61
N TYR A 253 4.69 2.32 8.43
CA TYR A 253 5.85 1.52 8.02
C TYR A 253 6.49 2.14 6.76
N PRO A 254 7.83 2.26 6.71
CA PRO A 254 8.77 2.12 7.83
C PRO A 254 8.55 3.20 8.90
N ALA A 255 8.90 2.90 10.15
CA ALA A 255 8.63 3.77 11.30
C ALA A 255 9.84 4.63 11.72
N ASP A 256 11.01 4.30 11.19
CA ASP A 256 12.33 4.83 11.51
C ASP A 256 12.82 5.88 10.50
N THR A 257 12.00 6.25 9.53
CA THR A 257 12.29 7.36 8.62
C THR A 257 12.14 8.71 9.33
N GLY A 258 13.07 9.64 9.09
CA GLY A 258 13.13 10.94 9.78
C GLY A 258 11.90 11.85 9.61
N ASN A 259 11.02 11.56 8.65
CA ASN A 259 9.76 12.27 8.39
C ASN A 259 8.50 11.43 8.68
N ALA A 260 8.62 10.33 9.44
CA ALA A 260 7.53 9.38 9.67
C ALA A 260 6.29 10.02 10.34
N LEU A 261 6.49 10.99 11.24
CA LEU A 261 5.39 11.65 11.93
C LEU A 261 4.57 12.51 10.97
N GLU A 262 5.25 13.24 10.10
CA GLU A 262 4.73 14.13 9.08
C GLU A 262 3.96 13.37 8.02
N VAL A 263 4.54 12.29 7.49
CA VAL A 263 3.88 11.38 6.54
C VAL A 263 2.64 10.74 7.18
N SER A 264 2.74 10.31 8.44
CA SER A 264 1.61 9.76 9.18
C SER A 264 0.48 10.80 9.36
N LYS A 265 0.80 12.05 9.71
CA LYS A 265 -0.20 13.14 9.79
C LYS A 265 -0.87 13.38 8.43
N LEU A 266 -0.09 13.40 7.35
CA LEU A 266 -0.61 13.55 5.99
C LEU A 266 -1.58 12.43 5.63
N PHE A 267 -1.20 11.16 5.83
CA PHE A 267 -2.07 10.03 5.50
C PHE A 267 -3.38 10.11 6.28
N ARG A 268 -3.33 10.47 7.57
CA ARG A 268 -4.56 10.68 8.36
C ARG A 268 -5.44 11.78 7.77
N HIS A 269 -4.85 12.92 7.41
CA HIS A 269 -5.60 14.03 6.81
C HIS A 269 -6.26 13.61 5.48
N LEU A 270 -5.52 12.93 4.62
CA LEU A 270 -6.03 12.40 3.34
C LEU A 270 -7.23 11.47 3.54
N VAL A 271 -7.09 10.50 4.45
CA VAL A 271 -8.14 9.51 4.71
C VAL A 271 -9.36 10.15 5.38
N GLN A 272 -9.17 11.06 6.34
CA GLN A 272 -10.24 11.84 6.95
C GLN A 272 -11.04 12.63 5.91
N LYS A 273 -10.33 13.37 5.04
CA LYS A 273 -10.93 14.17 3.96
C LYS A 273 -11.68 13.29 2.96
N ALA A 274 -11.09 12.15 2.57
CA ALA A 274 -11.72 11.21 1.66
C ALA A 274 -13.02 10.63 2.23
N ILE A 275 -13.01 10.20 3.49
CA ILE A 275 -14.18 9.63 4.17
C ILE A 275 -15.27 10.69 4.33
N SER A 276 -14.95 11.88 4.86
CA SER A 276 -15.92 12.98 4.98
C SER A 276 -16.56 13.32 3.63
N ARG A 277 -15.77 13.36 2.56
CA ARG A 277 -16.27 13.58 1.20
C ARG A 277 -17.22 12.47 0.74
N CYS A 278 -16.90 11.19 1.01
CA CYS A 278 -17.78 10.07 0.67
C CYS A 278 -19.11 10.07 1.45
N LEU A 279 -19.09 10.62 2.67
CA LEU A 279 -20.27 10.78 3.52
C LEU A 279 -21.06 12.05 3.21
N THR A 280 -20.55 12.95 2.35
CA THR A 280 -21.09 14.30 2.14
C THR A 280 -21.20 15.12 3.45
N GLU A 281 -20.22 14.94 4.34
CA GLU A 281 -20.14 15.60 5.65
C GLU A 281 -18.95 16.58 5.69
N PRO A 282 -18.99 17.63 6.54
CA PRO A 282 -17.83 18.48 6.80
C PRO A 282 -16.62 17.66 7.30
N ASN A 283 -15.40 18.09 6.94
CA ASN A 283 -14.16 17.43 7.36
C ASN A 283 -13.73 17.83 8.79
N LEU A 284 -14.61 17.62 9.77
CA LEU A 284 -14.42 18.06 11.16
C LEU A 284 -14.23 16.85 12.09
N TRP A 285 -12.99 16.54 12.44
CA TRP A 285 -12.64 15.34 13.22
C TRP A 285 -12.01 15.70 14.57
N TYR A 286 -12.49 15.06 15.64
CA TYR A 286 -11.84 15.08 16.94
C TYR A 286 -10.77 14.00 17.04
N LEU A 287 -9.53 14.40 17.32
CA LEU A 287 -8.42 13.46 17.50
C LEU A 287 -8.29 13.06 18.98
N LYS A 288 -8.36 11.76 19.25
CA LYS A 288 -7.94 11.15 20.52
C LYS A 288 -6.59 10.49 20.35
N THR A 289 -5.68 10.75 21.28
CA THR A 289 -4.30 10.21 21.29
C THR A 289 -3.96 9.48 22.59
N LYS A 290 -4.77 9.61 23.64
CA LYS A 290 -4.52 8.98 24.94
C LYS A 290 -4.97 7.51 24.92
N ARG A 291 -4.09 6.61 25.36
CA ARG A 291 -4.31 5.15 25.30
C ARG A 291 -5.64 4.66 25.91
N PRO A 292 -6.09 5.13 27.09
CA PRO A 292 -7.37 4.69 27.66
C PRO A 292 -8.56 5.02 26.75
N ASP A 293 -8.54 6.20 26.11
CA ASP A 293 -9.60 6.62 25.20
C ASP A 293 -9.61 5.75 23.95
N LEU A 294 -8.45 5.36 23.43
CA LEU A 294 -8.34 4.47 22.27
C LEU A 294 -8.87 3.07 22.57
N ASN A 295 -8.48 2.50 23.72
CA ASN A 295 -8.84 1.12 24.10
C ASN A 295 -10.36 0.92 24.21
N ALA A 296 -11.11 1.97 24.56
CA ALA A 296 -12.58 1.91 24.64
C ALA A 296 -13.26 1.75 23.27
N HIS A 297 -12.53 1.93 22.16
CA HIS A 297 -13.06 1.89 20.79
C HIS A 297 -12.49 0.77 19.95
N LEU A 298 -11.69 -0.13 20.51
CA LEU A 298 -10.98 -1.15 19.75
C LEU A 298 -11.17 -2.52 20.38
N SER A 299 -11.68 -3.45 19.58
CA SER A 299 -11.70 -4.87 19.92
C SER A 299 -11.04 -5.68 18.80
N THR A 300 -10.49 -6.84 19.16
CA THR A 300 -9.96 -7.80 18.18
C THR A 300 -11.00 -8.88 17.98
N TYR A 301 -11.40 -9.16 16.75
CA TYR A 301 -12.32 -10.28 16.50
C TYR A 301 -11.69 -11.60 16.99
N ARG A 302 -12.48 -12.38 17.73
CA ARG A 302 -12.01 -13.63 18.32
C ARG A 302 -11.59 -14.62 17.23
N GLY A 303 -10.36 -15.12 17.31
CA GLY A 303 -9.81 -16.04 16.29
C GLY A 303 -9.08 -15.32 15.15
N SER A 304 -8.96 -13.99 15.19
CA SER A 304 -8.08 -13.28 14.28
C SER A 304 -6.62 -13.64 14.50
N LEU A 305 -5.84 -13.64 13.42
CA LEU A 305 -4.47 -14.13 13.39
C LEU A 305 -3.46 -13.06 13.00
N HIS A 306 -3.86 -11.78 13.03
CA HIS A 306 -2.98 -10.64 12.82
C HIS A 306 -2.28 -10.20 14.11
N TYR A 307 -1.11 -9.61 13.96
CA TYR A 307 -0.46 -8.90 15.05
C TYR A 307 -1.24 -7.61 15.37
N PRO A 308 -1.76 -7.43 16.60
CA PRO A 308 -2.61 -6.29 16.96
C PRO A 308 -1.74 -5.06 17.31
N ASP A 309 -1.06 -4.49 16.32
CA ASP A 309 -0.14 -3.36 16.51
C ASP A 309 -0.85 -2.12 17.11
N TYR A 310 -2.16 -2.02 16.86
CA TYR A 310 -3.04 -1.01 17.43
C TYR A 310 -3.15 -1.08 18.96
N ASN A 311 -2.64 -2.12 19.63
CA ASN A 311 -2.55 -2.17 21.10
C ASN A 311 -1.44 -1.26 21.66
N TYR A 312 -0.45 -0.90 20.82
CA TYR A 312 0.73 -0.14 21.24
C TYR A 312 0.86 1.20 20.52
N HIS A 313 0.33 1.28 19.31
CA HIS A 313 0.50 2.45 18.43
C HIS A 313 -0.82 2.90 17.83
N GLY A 314 -0.85 4.14 17.32
CA GLY A 314 -1.96 4.67 16.53
C GLY A 314 -2.73 5.81 17.20
N ASN A 315 -3.70 6.35 16.47
CA ASN A 315 -4.57 7.44 16.90
C ASN A 315 -6.01 7.17 16.47
N LEU A 316 -6.98 7.72 17.22
CA LEU A 316 -8.39 7.61 16.89
C LEU A 316 -8.95 8.96 16.49
N SER A 317 -9.67 9.02 15.39
CA SER A 317 -10.44 10.19 14.95
C SER A 317 -11.92 9.90 15.03
N VAL A 318 -12.70 10.83 15.59
CA VAL A 318 -14.17 10.74 15.64
C VAL A 318 -14.76 11.93 14.90
N LEU A 319 -15.56 11.66 13.87
CA LEU A 319 -16.22 12.68 13.05
C LEU A 319 -17.25 13.43 13.90
N GLN A 320 -17.30 14.75 13.77
CA GLN A 320 -18.27 15.58 14.47
C GLN A 320 -19.71 15.20 14.06
N GLY A 321 -20.62 15.17 15.04
CA GLY A 321 -22.02 14.74 14.82
C GLY A 321 -22.25 13.23 14.87
N HIS A 322 -21.19 12.42 14.83
CA HIS A 322 -21.30 10.97 14.93
C HIS A 322 -21.27 10.46 16.37
N ARG A 323 -21.75 9.22 16.53
CA ARG A 323 -21.67 8.46 17.78
C ARG A 323 -20.24 8.39 18.29
N LYS A 324 -20.05 8.70 19.57
CA LYS A 324 -18.73 8.73 20.21
C LYS A 324 -18.35 7.40 20.84
N ASP A 325 -19.18 6.38 20.73
CA ASP A 325 -19.10 5.06 21.38
C ASP A 325 -18.93 3.90 20.39
N THR A 326 -18.75 4.17 19.09
CA THR A 326 -18.49 3.10 18.11
C THR A 326 -17.22 2.33 18.48
N GLU A 327 -17.33 1.01 18.55
CA GLU A 327 -16.21 0.09 18.72
C GLU A 327 -15.84 -0.52 17.36
N LEU A 328 -14.57 -0.41 16.99
CA LEU A 328 -14.00 -1.04 15.80
C LEU A 328 -13.55 -2.45 16.15
N THR A 329 -14.31 -3.45 15.69
CA THR A 329 -13.88 -4.86 15.77
C THR A 329 -12.93 -5.16 14.60
N ILE A 330 -11.63 -5.26 14.89
CA ILE A 330 -10.58 -5.41 13.89
C ILE A 330 -10.25 -6.90 13.68
N GLY A 331 -10.12 -7.28 12.40
CA GLY A 331 -9.81 -8.63 11.95
C GLY A 331 -11.04 -9.53 11.83
N ALA A 332 -10.79 -10.71 11.27
CA ALA A 332 -11.75 -11.77 11.08
C ALA A 332 -11.05 -13.14 11.09
N ALA A 333 -11.86 -14.20 11.10
CA ALA A 333 -11.38 -15.55 10.84
C ALA A 333 -10.65 -15.62 9.49
N ALA A 334 -9.37 -15.97 9.51
CA ALA A 334 -8.60 -16.21 8.29
C ALA A 334 -8.93 -17.59 7.73
N ARG A 335 -9.00 -17.73 6.40
CA ARG A 335 -9.35 -18.99 5.73
C ARG A 335 -8.15 -19.57 4.99
N CYS A 336 -7.98 -20.88 5.11
CA CYS A 336 -6.93 -21.63 4.44
C CYS A 336 -7.03 -21.44 2.92
N VAL A 337 -5.95 -20.96 2.29
CA VAL A 337 -5.90 -20.75 0.84
C VAL A 337 -5.92 -22.05 0.01
N CYS A 338 -5.89 -23.22 0.66
CA CYS A 338 -6.01 -24.53 0.01
C CYS A 338 -7.37 -25.22 0.17
N CYS A 339 -8.09 -25.02 1.28
CA CYS A 339 -9.33 -25.78 1.54
C CYS A 339 -10.46 -24.92 2.12
N GLY A 340 -10.29 -23.61 2.21
CA GLY A 340 -11.32 -22.65 2.67
C GLY A 340 -11.67 -22.69 4.17
N ASN A 341 -11.23 -23.72 4.90
CA ASN A 341 -11.45 -23.86 6.33
C ASN A 341 -10.73 -22.78 7.13
N GLU A 342 -11.31 -22.41 8.28
CA GLU A 342 -10.71 -21.45 9.20
C GLU A 342 -9.33 -21.89 9.70
N LEU A 343 -8.40 -20.95 9.73
CA LEU A 343 -7.05 -21.13 10.26
C LEU A 343 -7.03 -20.91 11.77
N ARG A 344 -6.10 -21.60 12.45
CA ARG A 344 -5.90 -21.49 13.91
C ARG A 344 -4.52 -20.99 14.31
N SER A 345 -3.63 -20.75 13.34
CA SER A 345 -2.26 -20.32 13.57
C SER A 345 -1.89 -19.16 12.65
N ASN A 346 -1.11 -18.22 13.18
CA ASN A 346 -0.74 -16.98 12.50
C ASN A 346 0.37 -17.14 11.46
N GLY A 347 1.31 -18.07 11.69
CA GLY A 347 2.53 -18.21 10.87
C GLY A 347 2.33 -18.75 9.46
N ALA A 348 1.14 -19.23 9.09
CA ALA A 348 0.89 -19.80 7.76
C ALA A 348 -0.52 -19.50 7.26
N ILE A 349 -0.65 -19.27 5.95
CA ILE A 349 -1.94 -19.07 5.27
C ILE A 349 -2.65 -20.38 4.88
N LYS A 350 -2.09 -21.53 5.28
CA LYS A 350 -2.57 -22.88 5.00
C LYS A 350 -2.59 -23.71 6.29
N CYS A 351 -3.60 -24.56 6.46
CA CYS A 351 -3.68 -25.54 7.54
C CYS A 351 -2.97 -26.88 7.21
N SER A 352 -3.23 -27.94 7.98
CA SER A 352 -2.71 -29.29 7.76
C SER A 352 -3.35 -30.06 6.60
N CYS A 353 -4.21 -29.42 5.79
CA CYS A 353 -4.77 -30.03 4.58
C CYS A 353 -3.67 -30.37 3.56
N LYS A 354 -4.06 -31.13 2.51
CA LYS A 354 -3.15 -31.53 1.43
C LYS A 354 -2.49 -30.31 0.78
N GLU A 355 -1.21 -30.43 0.47
CA GLU A 355 -0.48 -29.40 -0.27
C GLU A 355 -0.83 -29.47 -1.74
N VAL A 356 -1.58 -28.48 -2.21
CA VAL A 356 -2.02 -28.36 -3.59
C VAL A 356 -1.63 -27.00 -4.15
N VAL A 357 -1.52 -26.93 -5.48
CA VAL A 357 -1.24 -25.71 -6.24
C VAL A 357 -2.05 -25.77 -7.53
N VAL A 358 -2.56 -24.61 -7.97
CA VAL A 358 -3.19 -24.47 -9.29
C VAL A 358 -2.11 -24.40 -10.36
N CYS A 359 -2.22 -25.18 -11.42
CA CYS A 359 -1.30 -25.07 -12.56
C CYS A 359 -1.64 -23.85 -13.42
N ARG A 360 -0.63 -22.99 -13.68
CA ARG A 360 -0.75 -21.78 -14.50
C ARG A 360 -1.24 -22.07 -15.93
N LYS A 361 -0.83 -23.20 -16.52
CA LYS A 361 -1.19 -23.58 -17.90
C LYS A 361 -2.59 -24.19 -18.04
N CYS A 362 -2.93 -25.19 -17.23
CA CYS A 362 -4.20 -25.93 -17.40
C CYS A 362 -5.29 -25.57 -16.38
N GLY A 363 -4.99 -24.74 -15.38
CA GLY A 363 -5.93 -24.37 -14.32
C GLY A 363 -6.28 -25.49 -13.34
N GLN A 364 -5.74 -26.70 -13.51
CA GLN A 364 -6.04 -27.82 -12.62
C GLN A 364 -5.32 -27.67 -11.28
N THR A 365 -6.04 -27.97 -10.20
CA THR A 365 -5.46 -28.07 -8.85
C THR A 365 -4.81 -29.44 -8.70
N VAL A 366 -3.50 -29.48 -8.48
CA VAL A 366 -2.72 -30.73 -8.32
C VAL A 366 -1.93 -30.71 -7.02
N ALA A 367 -1.46 -31.87 -6.55
CA ALA A 367 -0.54 -31.92 -5.41
C ALA A 367 0.75 -31.15 -5.72
N ARG A 368 1.30 -30.41 -4.75
CA ARG A 368 2.51 -29.58 -4.92
C ARG A 368 3.69 -30.36 -5.51
N GLY A 369 3.88 -31.62 -5.07
CA GLY A 369 4.96 -32.50 -5.59
C GLY A 369 4.74 -33.04 -7.01
N GLN A 370 3.61 -32.73 -7.65
CA GLN A 370 3.28 -33.11 -9.04
C GLN A 370 3.55 -31.98 -10.04
N GLY A 371 4.42 -31.04 -9.69
CA GLY A 371 4.85 -29.95 -10.55
C GLY A 371 6.05 -29.21 -9.99
N ILE A 372 6.44 -28.12 -10.66
CA ILE A 372 7.52 -27.23 -10.23
C ILE A 372 7.13 -25.77 -10.43
N TYR A 373 7.73 -24.87 -9.66
CA TYR A 373 7.66 -23.43 -9.90
C TYR A 373 8.73 -23.02 -10.91
N LEU A 374 8.32 -22.27 -11.93
CA LEU A 374 9.18 -21.46 -12.78
C LEU A 374 9.00 -19.98 -12.39
N GLU A 375 9.76 -19.09 -13.04
CA GLU A 375 9.76 -17.65 -12.73
C GLU A 375 8.36 -17.03 -12.73
N ASP A 376 7.48 -17.46 -13.64
CA ASP A 376 6.13 -16.92 -13.78
C ASP A 376 5.05 -17.75 -13.07
N GLY A 377 5.32 -18.95 -12.56
CA GLY A 377 4.33 -19.68 -11.76
C GLY A 377 4.50 -21.19 -11.73
N PHE A 378 3.46 -21.87 -11.26
CA PHE A 378 3.51 -23.32 -11.05
C PHE A 378 2.98 -24.11 -12.25
N TYR A 379 3.72 -25.16 -12.63
CA TYR A 379 3.34 -26.04 -13.72
C TYR A 379 3.35 -27.50 -13.31
N CYS A 380 2.25 -28.20 -13.55
CA CYS A 380 2.16 -29.63 -13.29
C CYS A 380 2.98 -30.45 -14.29
N LYS A 381 3.37 -31.67 -13.92
CA LYS A 381 4.16 -32.59 -14.75
C LYS A 381 3.50 -32.98 -16.07
N THR A 382 2.17 -32.86 -16.17
CA THR A 382 1.42 -33.07 -17.42
C THR A 382 1.56 -31.89 -18.37
N CYS A 383 1.79 -30.69 -17.84
CA CYS A 383 1.86 -29.45 -18.62
C CYS A 383 3.29 -29.02 -18.96
N LEU A 384 4.24 -29.34 -18.09
CA LEU A 384 5.65 -29.00 -18.20
C LEU A 384 6.50 -30.27 -18.24
N HIS A 385 7.19 -30.46 -19.35
CA HIS A 385 8.07 -31.59 -19.60
C HIS A 385 9.53 -31.16 -19.45
N ILE A 386 10.40 -32.09 -19.07
CA ILE A 386 11.85 -31.84 -19.01
C ILE A 386 12.52 -32.50 -20.20
N CYS A 387 13.20 -31.72 -21.03
CA CYS A 387 13.93 -32.25 -22.18
C CYS A 387 15.06 -33.18 -21.74
N ALA A 388 15.05 -34.44 -22.20
CA ALA A 388 16.11 -35.40 -21.86
C ALA A 388 17.50 -35.03 -22.43
N ALA A 389 17.56 -34.18 -23.45
CA ALA A 389 18.80 -33.77 -24.09
C ALA A 389 19.46 -32.54 -23.45
N CYS A 390 18.70 -31.46 -23.25
CA CYS A 390 19.23 -30.20 -22.71
C CYS A 390 18.89 -29.97 -21.23
N GLY A 391 18.05 -30.82 -20.62
CA GLY A 391 17.58 -30.67 -19.25
C GLY A 391 16.62 -29.49 -19.03
N ARG A 392 16.31 -28.71 -20.08
CA ARG A 392 15.46 -27.51 -19.95
C ARG A 392 13.99 -27.89 -19.83
N PRO A 393 13.23 -27.20 -18.96
CA PRO A 393 11.78 -27.32 -18.89
C PRO A 393 11.13 -26.75 -20.17
N THR A 394 10.11 -27.44 -20.70
CA THR A 394 9.36 -27.01 -21.88
C THR A 394 7.87 -27.20 -21.68
N LEU A 395 7.10 -26.19 -22.09
CA LEU A 395 5.65 -26.22 -22.13
C LEU A 395 5.11 -26.72 -23.49
N GLY A 396 6.00 -26.92 -24.47
CA GLY A 396 5.64 -27.36 -25.81
C GLY A 396 5.53 -28.87 -25.95
N THR A 397 5.15 -29.31 -27.15
CA THR A 397 5.14 -30.73 -27.52
C THR A 397 6.56 -31.31 -27.42
N MET A 398 6.64 -32.48 -26.80
CA MET A 398 7.87 -33.27 -26.76
C MET A 398 7.95 -34.18 -27.97
N TYR A 399 9.17 -34.39 -28.47
CA TYR A 399 9.44 -35.22 -29.62
C TYR A 399 10.19 -36.48 -29.17
N PRO A 400 9.79 -37.68 -29.65
CA PRO A 400 10.48 -38.92 -29.32
C PRO A 400 11.86 -38.97 -29.98
N ALA A 401 12.87 -39.42 -29.23
CA ALA A 401 14.23 -39.68 -29.71
C ALA A 401 14.84 -40.90 -29.02
N TYR A 402 15.84 -41.54 -29.63
CA TYR A 402 16.55 -42.69 -29.04
C TYR A 402 17.94 -42.28 -28.59
N ASN A 403 18.22 -42.47 -27.30
CA ASN A 403 19.55 -42.21 -26.74
C ASN A 403 20.58 -43.25 -27.22
N ARG A 404 21.86 -43.08 -26.86
CA ARG A 404 22.94 -44.01 -27.24
C ARG A 404 22.80 -45.42 -26.66
N ARG A 405 21.97 -45.60 -25.64
CA ARG A 405 21.63 -46.91 -25.08
C ARG A 405 20.41 -47.55 -25.76
N GLY A 406 19.87 -46.92 -26.81
CA GLY A 406 18.66 -47.36 -27.49
C GLY A 406 17.37 -47.12 -26.67
N THR A 407 17.43 -46.34 -25.59
CA THR A 407 16.25 -46.00 -24.79
C THR A 407 15.48 -44.88 -25.46
N LEU A 408 14.16 -45.04 -25.58
CA LEU A 408 13.25 -43.98 -26.01
C LEU A 408 13.22 -42.88 -24.93
N VAL A 409 13.46 -41.64 -25.35
CA VAL A 409 13.40 -40.45 -24.50
C VAL A 409 12.62 -39.35 -25.21
N GLU A 410 12.19 -38.36 -24.45
CA GLU A 410 11.45 -37.21 -24.95
C GLU A 410 12.34 -35.96 -24.92
N VAL A 411 12.40 -35.24 -26.03
CA VAL A 411 13.24 -34.03 -26.19
C VAL A 411 12.42 -32.85 -26.68
N CYS A 412 12.83 -31.62 -26.36
CA CYS A 412 12.18 -30.41 -26.86
C CYS A 412 12.40 -30.25 -28.37
N GLN A 413 11.57 -29.40 -29.01
CA GLN A 413 11.64 -29.12 -30.44
C GLN A 413 13.04 -28.71 -30.91
N ASP A 414 13.70 -27.78 -30.21
CA ASP A 414 15.03 -27.29 -30.61
C ASP A 414 16.06 -28.41 -30.59
N CYS A 415 16.06 -29.23 -29.53
CA CYS A 415 16.93 -30.40 -29.45
C CYS A 415 16.59 -31.40 -30.56
N TYR A 416 15.31 -31.68 -30.80
CA TYR A 416 14.89 -32.59 -31.87
C TYR A 416 15.37 -32.10 -33.24
N GLN A 417 15.21 -30.82 -33.55
CA GLN A 417 15.66 -30.22 -34.80
C GLN A 417 17.19 -30.28 -34.92
N GLN A 418 17.94 -29.90 -33.89
CA GLN A 418 19.41 -29.95 -33.88
C GLN A 418 19.95 -31.39 -34.03
N LEU A 419 19.26 -32.37 -33.44
CA LEU A 419 19.65 -33.78 -33.48
C LEU A 419 19.32 -34.45 -34.80
N THR A 420 18.25 -34.01 -35.47
CA THR A 420 17.82 -34.53 -36.78
C THR A 420 18.49 -33.80 -37.95
N SER A 421 18.85 -32.53 -37.78
CA SER A 421 19.76 -31.82 -38.68
C SER A 421 21.16 -32.46 -38.54
N GLY A 422 21.62 -33.17 -39.56
CA GLY A 422 22.82 -34.00 -39.48
C GLY A 422 24.03 -33.30 -38.85
N CYS A 423 24.75 -34.00 -37.98
CA CYS A 423 25.99 -33.51 -37.37
C CYS A 423 27.05 -33.27 -38.44
N ALA A 424 27.33 -32.00 -38.78
CA ALA A 424 28.35 -31.62 -39.76
C ALA A 424 29.79 -31.98 -39.32
N SER A 425 29.99 -32.30 -38.04
CA SER A 425 31.28 -32.52 -37.40
C SER A 425 31.62 -33.99 -37.09
N CYS A 426 30.78 -34.96 -37.50
CA CYS A 426 30.99 -36.38 -37.23
C CYS A 426 30.77 -37.24 -38.48
N SER A 427 31.83 -37.89 -38.97
CA SER A 427 31.79 -38.83 -40.11
C SER A 427 30.97 -40.10 -39.84
N MET A 428 30.58 -40.35 -38.59
CA MET A 428 29.80 -41.53 -38.17
C MET A 428 28.28 -41.28 -38.11
N ALA A 429 27.80 -40.09 -38.50
CA ALA A 429 26.38 -39.75 -38.42
C ALA A 429 25.47 -40.68 -39.25
N SER A 430 25.97 -41.23 -40.36
CA SER A 430 25.26 -42.24 -41.16
C SER A 430 25.16 -43.58 -40.43
N ALA A 431 26.24 -44.05 -39.82
CA ALA A 431 26.30 -45.29 -39.06
C ALA A 431 25.41 -45.25 -37.80
N CYS A 432 25.43 -44.14 -37.05
CA CYS A 432 24.56 -43.98 -35.87
C CYS A 432 23.07 -44.03 -36.24
N ARG A 433 22.69 -43.41 -37.36
CA ARG A 433 21.31 -43.47 -37.87
C ARG A 433 20.93 -44.87 -38.35
N ALA A 434 21.84 -45.60 -39.00
CA ALA A 434 21.61 -46.99 -39.39
C ALA A 434 21.39 -47.92 -38.17
N MET A 435 21.98 -47.58 -37.02
CA MET A 435 21.76 -48.28 -35.74
C MET A 435 20.55 -47.76 -34.94
N GLY A 436 19.78 -46.81 -35.48
CA GLY A 436 18.58 -46.27 -34.83
C GLY A 436 18.84 -45.20 -33.76
N HIS A 437 20.08 -44.72 -33.59
CA HIS A 437 20.40 -43.66 -32.64
C HIS A 437 20.15 -42.28 -33.27
N THR A 438 19.33 -41.47 -32.60
CA THR A 438 19.03 -40.09 -33.03
C THR A 438 19.63 -39.01 -32.13
N LEU A 439 20.16 -39.38 -30.95
CA LEU A 439 20.77 -38.46 -29.99
C LEU A 439 22.31 -38.54 -29.98
N CYS A 440 22.99 -37.39 -30.16
CA CYS A 440 24.45 -37.27 -30.03
C CYS A 440 24.81 -36.33 -28.87
N GLU A 441 25.31 -36.88 -27.74
CA GLU A 441 25.77 -36.08 -26.58
C GLU A 441 26.96 -35.14 -26.91
N LYS A 442 27.65 -35.37 -28.04
CA LYS A 442 28.76 -34.53 -28.53
C LYS A 442 28.34 -33.48 -29.56
N ALA A 443 27.11 -33.55 -30.07
CA ALA A 443 26.53 -32.43 -30.79
C ALA A 443 26.23 -31.39 -29.71
N THR A 444 27.11 -30.41 -29.58
CA THR A 444 26.99 -29.34 -28.59
C THR A 444 25.63 -28.68 -28.75
N VAL A 445 24.70 -28.99 -27.86
CA VAL A 445 23.65 -28.05 -27.50
C VAL A 445 24.40 -26.93 -26.79
N ALA A 446 24.75 -25.87 -27.51
CA ALA A 446 25.35 -24.70 -26.90
C ALA A 446 24.37 -24.21 -25.83
N VAL A 447 24.77 -24.32 -24.57
CA VAL A 447 24.05 -23.70 -23.46
C VAL A 447 24.33 -22.21 -23.57
N ALA A 448 23.42 -21.48 -24.21
CA ALA A 448 23.31 -20.04 -24.00
C ALA A 448 22.71 -19.79 -22.63
#